data_AF-A0A0K0D6Y4-F1
#
_entry.id   AF-A0A0K0D6Y4-F1
#
_cell.length_a   1.000
_cell.length_b   1.000
_cell.length_c   1.000
_cell.angle_alpha   90.00
_cell.angle_beta   90.00
_cell.angle_gamma   90.00
#
_symmetry.space_group_name_H-M   'P 1'
#
loop_
_entity.id
_entity.type
_entity.pdbx_description
1 polymer ?
#
loop_
_entity_poly.entity_id
_entity_poly.type
_entity_poly.pdbx_seq_one_letter_code
_entity_poly.pdbx_strand_id
1 'polypeptide(L)'
;MHCSRLASESWDRNNEKYMIGQNKLAAQGALVLMLASQKVPSFDEYLLSLHPGTEKFERNKWLRELWRSKYKCDFDLPPDSTENRCEDARQTSDNFHSDDKVQFVIDAVYAIAHALQVILVIEEAMKTAVCPNDVIESSWISRYSKKPDICHAMQNIDGDEFYQKYLLKVRFQDKKRRVLDGDQSDGSDYVEIGHWSENNVRYFLANKKCCDSNSVSGRELAKTIL
;
A
#
# COMPACT_ATOMS: atom_id res chain seq x y z
N MET A 1 34.87 15.35 -1.91
CA MET A 1 34.36 14.45 -2.97
C MET A 1 32.84 14.54 -2.96
N HIS A 2 32.22 14.82 -4.10
CA HIS A 2 30.77 14.85 -4.26
C HIS A 2 30.38 13.58 -5.01
N CYS A 3 29.74 12.62 -4.33
CA CYS A 3 29.30 11.38 -4.94
C CYS A 3 27.82 11.48 -5.30
N SER A 4 27.51 11.46 -6.60
CA SER A 4 26.14 11.27 -7.09
C SER A 4 25.76 9.81 -6.89
N ARG A 5 24.59 9.56 -6.27
CA ARG A 5 24.08 8.20 -6.00
C ARG A 5 22.84 7.95 -6.84
N LEU A 6 22.80 6.78 -7.47
CA LEU A 6 21.59 6.22 -8.08
C LEU A 6 21.12 5.07 -7.19
N ALA A 7 19.90 5.12 -6.69
CA ALA A 7 19.38 4.15 -5.75
C ALA A 7 18.02 3.60 -6.18
N SER A 8 17.76 2.37 -5.79
CA SER A 8 16.46 1.74 -5.94
C SER A 8 15.48 2.23 -4.89
N GLU A 9 14.20 1.89 -5.07
CA GLU A 9 13.09 2.22 -4.17
C GLU A 9 13.32 1.80 -2.72
N SER A 10 14.18 0.82 -2.44
CA SER A 10 14.51 0.41 -1.06
C SER A 10 15.20 1.50 -0.22
N TRP A 11 15.68 2.57 -0.86
CA TRP A 11 16.32 3.74 -0.24
C TRP A 11 15.37 4.94 -0.13
N ASP A 12 14.08 4.75 -0.37
CA ASP A 12 13.10 5.83 -0.42
C ASP A 12 12.77 6.47 0.94
N ARG A 13 11.82 7.40 0.90
CA ARG A 13 11.29 8.15 2.03
C ARG A 13 10.55 7.31 3.08
N ASN A 14 10.12 6.10 2.75
CA ASN A 14 9.38 5.23 3.66
C ASN A 14 10.32 4.37 4.51
N ASN A 15 11.63 4.42 4.22
CA ASN A 15 12.66 3.75 5.01
C ASN A 15 13.28 4.70 6.05
N GLU A 16 12.76 4.67 7.28
CA GLU A 16 13.21 5.53 8.39
C GLU A 16 14.73 5.52 8.60
N LYS A 17 15.40 4.39 8.36
CA LYS A 17 16.85 4.25 8.53
C LYS A 17 17.65 5.27 7.70
N TYR A 18 17.14 5.66 6.53
CA TYR A 18 17.77 6.64 5.65
C TYR A 18 17.26 8.07 5.87
N MET A 19 16.28 8.24 6.75
CA MET A 19 15.70 9.54 7.10
C MET A 19 16.31 10.14 8.37
N ILE A 20 17.20 9.43 9.05
CA ILE A 20 17.78 9.85 10.34
C ILE A 20 19.31 9.98 10.33
N GLY A 21 19.81 10.92 11.13
CA GLY A 21 21.24 11.05 11.46
C GLY A 21 22.19 11.14 10.27
N GLN A 22 23.31 10.41 10.34
CA GLN A 22 24.33 10.39 9.29
C GLN A 22 23.86 9.77 7.98
N ASN A 23 22.87 8.86 8.03
CA ASN A 23 22.34 8.22 6.83
C ASN A 23 21.55 9.22 5.98
N LYS A 24 20.82 10.16 6.60
CA LYS A 24 20.15 11.25 5.89
C LYS A 24 21.15 12.13 5.13
N LEU A 25 22.30 12.43 5.75
CA LEU A 25 23.38 13.17 5.10
C LEU A 25 24.00 12.37 3.95
N ALA A 26 24.17 11.05 4.13
CA ALA A 26 24.63 10.16 3.07
C ALA A 26 23.60 10.00 1.94
N ALA A 27 22.31 10.13 2.20
CA ALA A 27 21.27 10.08 1.16
C ALA A 27 21.14 11.40 0.38
N GLN A 28 21.72 12.50 0.87
CA GLN A 28 21.60 13.82 0.24
C GLN A 28 22.10 13.82 -1.22
N GLY A 29 21.25 14.30 -2.13
CA GLY A 29 21.54 14.35 -3.57
C GLY A 29 21.42 13.00 -4.29
N ALA A 30 20.94 11.95 -3.62
CA ALA A 30 20.66 10.68 -4.29
C ALA A 30 19.44 10.80 -5.22
N LEU A 31 19.56 10.22 -6.41
CA LEU A 31 18.46 9.96 -7.32
C LEU A 31 17.87 8.58 -6.97
N VAL A 32 16.59 8.55 -6.61
CA VAL A 32 15.86 7.34 -6.23
C VAL A 32 14.80 7.04 -7.28
N LEU A 33 14.82 5.82 -7.79
CA LEU A 33 13.83 5.29 -8.72
C LEU A 33 12.72 4.61 -7.94
N MET A 34 11.47 5.02 -8.17
CA MET A 34 10.29 4.43 -7.52
C MET A 34 9.25 4.05 -8.56
N LEU A 35 8.50 2.99 -8.28
CA LEU A 35 7.34 2.64 -9.09
C LEU A 35 6.27 3.73 -8.92
N ALA A 36 5.66 4.15 -10.03
CA ALA A 36 4.56 5.09 -9.97
C ALA A 36 3.36 4.42 -9.30
N SER A 37 2.93 5.00 -8.19
CA SER A 37 1.73 4.59 -7.48
C SER A 37 0.82 5.79 -7.23
N GLN A 38 -0.41 5.49 -6.85
CA GLN A 38 -1.45 6.44 -6.51
C GLN A 38 -1.87 6.23 -5.07
N LYS A 39 -2.09 7.33 -4.35
CA LYS A 39 -2.72 7.28 -3.04
C LYS A 39 -4.11 6.67 -3.16
N VAL A 40 -4.51 5.93 -2.13
CA VAL A 40 -5.83 5.31 -2.04
C VAL A 40 -6.57 5.95 -0.86
N PRO A 41 -7.38 7.01 -1.07
CA PRO A 41 -7.96 7.79 0.03
C PRO A 41 -8.80 6.96 1.00
N SER A 42 -9.54 5.98 0.48
CA SER A 42 -10.34 5.07 1.32
C SER A 42 -9.50 4.22 2.28
N PHE A 43 -8.23 3.97 1.94
CA PHE A 43 -7.30 3.28 2.83
C PHE A 43 -6.83 4.20 3.96
N ASP A 44 -6.56 5.46 3.64
CA ASP A 44 -6.19 6.47 4.64
C ASP A 44 -7.35 6.69 5.62
N GLU A 45 -8.57 6.85 5.12
CA GLU A 45 -9.79 6.93 5.94
C GLU A 45 -9.95 5.72 6.86
N TYR A 46 -9.69 4.51 6.35
CA TYR A 46 -9.72 3.28 7.14
C TYR A 46 -8.69 3.31 8.27
N LEU A 47 -7.42 3.62 7.98
CA LEU A 47 -6.36 3.64 8.99
C LEU A 47 -6.56 4.76 10.02
N LEU A 48 -7.05 5.93 9.60
CA LEU A 48 -7.42 7.02 10.51
C LEU A 48 -8.59 6.65 11.43
N SER A 49 -9.50 5.78 10.98
CA SER A 49 -10.62 5.29 11.79
C SER A 49 -10.22 4.23 12.83
N LEU A 50 -8.98 3.74 12.82
CA LEU A 50 -8.53 2.75 13.80
C LEU A 50 -8.31 3.40 15.16
N HIS A 51 -8.97 2.87 16.18
CA HIS A 51 -8.76 3.28 17.56
C HIS A 51 -9.02 2.12 18.53
N PRO A 52 -8.28 2.06 19.66
CA PRO A 52 -8.49 1.07 20.71
C PRO A 52 -9.96 0.94 21.12
N GLY A 53 -10.39 -0.29 21.40
CA GLY A 53 -11.77 -0.60 21.79
C GLY A 53 -12.77 -0.74 20.64
N THR A 54 -12.38 -0.53 19.38
CA THR A 54 -13.23 -0.89 18.22
C THR A 54 -13.04 -2.32 17.79
N GLU A 55 -14.09 -2.91 17.23
CA GLU A 55 -14.01 -4.24 16.60
C GLU A 55 -12.89 -4.31 15.54
N LYS A 56 -12.73 -3.27 14.71
CA LYS A 56 -11.69 -3.22 13.67
C LYS A 56 -10.28 -3.23 14.27
N PHE A 57 -10.07 -2.52 15.37
CA PHE A 57 -8.78 -2.48 16.06
C PHE A 57 -8.48 -3.80 16.75
N GLU A 58 -9.42 -4.31 17.55
CA GLU A 58 -9.23 -5.54 18.34
C GLU A 58 -9.12 -6.79 17.46
N ARG A 59 -9.67 -6.76 16.24
CA ARG A 59 -9.49 -7.86 15.27
C ARG A 59 -8.03 -8.06 14.87
N ASN A 60 -7.23 -7.00 14.82
CA ASN A 60 -5.81 -7.08 14.47
C ASN A 60 -4.93 -6.95 15.73
N LYS A 61 -4.46 -8.09 16.23
CA LYS A 61 -3.68 -8.17 17.47
C LYS A 61 -2.35 -7.41 17.45
N TRP A 62 -1.79 -7.15 16.27
CA TRP A 62 -0.55 -6.37 16.13
C TRP A 62 -0.76 -4.86 16.32
N LEU A 63 -2.01 -4.37 16.26
CA LEU A 63 -2.27 -2.94 16.43
C LEU A 63 -1.97 -2.44 17.85
N ARG A 64 -2.10 -3.28 18.87
CA ARG A 64 -1.70 -2.90 20.24
C ARG A 64 -0.20 -2.62 20.32
N GLU A 65 0.62 -3.50 19.76
CA GLU A 65 2.07 -3.29 19.72
C GLU A 65 2.46 -2.07 18.89
N LEU A 66 1.82 -1.89 17.74
CA LEU A 66 2.01 -0.71 16.90
C LEU A 66 1.66 0.58 17.66
N TRP A 67 0.55 0.62 18.38
CA TRP A 67 0.14 1.80 19.18
C TRP A 67 1.14 2.12 20.28
N ARG A 68 1.59 1.10 21.04
CA ARG A 68 2.64 1.28 22.05
C ARG A 68 3.90 1.89 21.44
N SER A 69 4.36 1.34 20.32
CA SER A 69 5.57 1.81 19.65
C SER A 69 5.43 3.23 19.08
N LYS A 70 4.29 3.52 18.44
CA LYS A 70 4.03 4.81 17.77
C LYS A 70 3.77 5.94 18.75
N TYR A 71 2.94 5.72 19.77
CA TYR A 71 2.49 6.77 20.70
C TYR A 71 3.21 6.74 22.04
N LYS A 72 4.12 5.78 22.28
CA LYS A 72 4.85 5.61 23.54
C LYS A 72 3.88 5.62 24.74
N CYS A 73 2.91 4.71 24.66
CA CYS A 73 1.82 4.54 25.60
C CYS A 73 1.68 3.08 26.04
N ASP A 74 0.87 2.82 27.06
CA ASP A 74 0.46 1.49 27.48
C ASP A 74 -1.06 1.34 27.61
N PHE A 75 -1.51 0.09 27.60
CA PHE A 75 -2.93 -0.29 27.70
C PHE A 75 -3.25 -0.80 29.10
N ASP A 76 -4.54 -0.83 29.44
CA ASP A 76 -5.06 -1.45 30.67
C ASP A 76 -4.49 -0.83 31.96
N LEU A 77 -4.04 0.42 31.90
CA LEU A 77 -3.46 1.13 33.04
C LEU A 77 -4.52 1.40 34.14
N PRO A 78 -4.18 1.30 35.45
CA PRO A 78 -5.10 1.67 36.53
C PRO A 78 -5.51 3.14 36.44
N PRO A 79 -6.75 3.57 36.77
CA PRO A 79 -7.23 4.95 36.59
C PRO A 79 -6.30 6.05 37.10
N ASP A 80 -5.59 5.80 38.20
CA ASP A 80 -4.67 6.75 38.85
C ASP A 80 -3.24 6.77 38.26
N SER A 81 -2.98 6.00 37.19
CA SER A 81 -1.68 5.99 36.52
C SER A 81 -1.34 7.33 35.87
N THR A 82 -0.09 7.74 35.97
CA THR A 82 0.48 8.92 35.32
C THR A 82 1.08 8.61 33.94
N GLU A 83 1.10 7.34 33.54
CA GLU A 83 1.61 6.91 32.23
C GLU A 83 0.62 7.19 31.10
N ASN A 84 1.13 7.40 29.89
CA ASN A 84 0.32 7.66 28.71
C ASN A 84 -0.55 6.44 28.38
N ARG A 85 -1.87 6.64 28.28
CA ARG A 85 -2.82 5.59 27.88
C ARG A 85 -2.96 5.51 26.38
N CYS A 86 -2.88 4.30 25.83
CA CYS A 86 -3.07 4.09 24.41
C CYS A 86 -4.52 4.35 23.96
N GLU A 87 -5.49 4.18 24.85
CA GLU A 87 -6.91 4.43 24.62
C GLU A 87 -7.22 5.92 24.35
N ASP A 88 -6.34 6.82 24.77
CA ASP A 88 -6.45 8.27 24.55
C ASP A 88 -5.75 8.71 23.25
N ALA A 89 -4.89 7.87 22.68
CA ALA A 89 -4.16 8.19 21.45
C ALA A 89 -5.10 8.17 20.23
N ARG A 90 -5.01 9.20 19.39
CA ARG A 90 -5.75 9.31 18.12
C ARG A 90 -4.78 9.59 16.98
N GLN A 91 -5.00 8.89 15.87
CA GLN A 91 -4.31 9.20 14.62
C GLN A 91 -5.01 10.37 13.94
N THR A 92 -4.24 11.34 13.44
CA THR A 92 -4.76 12.51 12.72
C THR A 92 -4.15 12.56 11.32
N SER A 93 -4.78 13.30 10.41
CA SER A 93 -4.23 13.54 9.07
C SER A 93 -2.81 14.11 9.13
N ASP A 94 -2.53 14.93 10.15
CA ASP A 94 -1.26 15.66 10.27
C ASP A 94 -0.10 14.77 10.72
N ASN A 95 -0.39 13.62 11.33
CA ASN A 95 0.62 12.67 11.83
C ASN A 95 0.59 11.32 11.11
N PHE A 96 -0.09 11.27 9.97
CA PHE A 96 -0.29 10.05 9.21
C PHE A 96 -0.11 10.28 7.71
N HIS A 97 0.81 9.51 7.14
CA HIS A 97 0.93 9.33 5.71
C HIS A 97 1.03 7.83 5.44
N SER A 98 0.23 7.33 4.50
CA SER A 98 0.34 5.96 4.05
C SER A 98 1.61 5.76 3.20
N ASP A 99 2.14 4.54 3.24
CA ASP A 99 3.20 4.15 2.31
C ASP A 99 2.65 4.18 0.88
N ASP A 100 3.40 4.78 -0.04
CA ASP A 100 3.02 4.89 -1.45
C ASP A 100 2.85 3.51 -2.13
N LYS A 101 3.34 2.42 -1.53
CA LYS A 101 3.21 1.04 -2.04
C LYS A 101 1.88 0.37 -1.70
N VAL A 102 1.03 1.00 -0.89
CA VAL A 102 -0.27 0.45 -0.49
C VAL A 102 -1.12 0.04 -1.70
N GLN A 103 -1.06 0.80 -2.80
CA GLN A 103 -1.77 0.46 -4.03
C GLN A 103 -1.39 -0.95 -4.53
N PHE A 104 -0.11 -1.31 -4.52
CA PHE A 104 0.34 -2.62 -5.02
C PHE A 104 -0.16 -3.77 -4.14
N VAL A 105 -0.27 -3.55 -2.82
CA VAL A 105 -0.84 -4.53 -1.89
C VAL A 105 -2.33 -4.74 -2.19
N ILE A 106 -3.07 -3.63 -2.38
CA ILE A 106 -4.48 -3.68 -2.75
C ILE A 106 -4.65 -4.39 -4.10
N ASP A 107 -3.86 -4.03 -5.10
CA ASP A 107 -3.91 -4.62 -6.44
C ASP A 107 -3.62 -6.13 -6.42
N ALA A 108 -2.67 -6.58 -5.60
CA ALA A 108 -2.38 -8.00 -5.43
C ALA A 108 -3.57 -8.77 -4.82
N VAL A 109 -4.20 -8.21 -3.77
CA VAL A 109 -5.39 -8.82 -3.16
C VAL A 109 -6.56 -8.85 -4.15
N TYR A 110 -6.78 -7.76 -4.88
CA TYR A 110 -7.80 -7.70 -5.92
C TYR A 110 -7.52 -8.65 -7.09
N ALA A 111 -6.26 -8.85 -7.48
CA ALA A 111 -5.90 -9.83 -8.51
C ALA A 111 -6.29 -11.24 -8.10
N ILE A 112 -5.99 -11.64 -6.86
CA ILE A 112 -6.39 -12.95 -6.32
C ILE A 112 -7.91 -13.04 -6.21
N ALA A 113 -8.57 -11.99 -5.70
CA ALA A 113 -10.01 -11.95 -5.59
C ALA A 113 -10.69 -12.07 -6.96
N HIS A 114 -10.17 -11.40 -7.99
CA HIS A 114 -10.66 -11.52 -9.36
C HIS A 114 -10.35 -12.87 -9.98
N ALA A 115 -9.20 -13.51 -9.70
CA ALA A 115 -8.92 -14.88 -10.14
C ALA A 115 -9.91 -15.88 -9.54
N LEU A 116 -10.17 -15.77 -8.23
CA LEU A 116 -11.18 -16.57 -7.54
C LEU A 116 -12.58 -16.23 -8.05
N GLN A 117 -12.87 -14.96 -8.27
CA GLN A 117 -14.12 -14.51 -8.85
C GLN A 117 -14.30 -15.07 -10.24
N VAL A 118 -13.25 -15.22 -11.05
CA VAL A 118 -13.36 -15.87 -12.36
C VAL A 118 -13.79 -17.32 -12.19
N ILE A 119 -13.20 -18.05 -11.25
CA ILE A 119 -13.60 -19.44 -10.95
C ILE A 119 -15.05 -19.50 -10.44
N LEU A 120 -15.46 -18.49 -9.67
CA LEU A 120 -16.80 -18.39 -9.08
C LEU A 120 -17.87 -17.86 -10.08
N VAL A 121 -17.53 -16.92 -10.96
CA VAL A 121 -18.44 -16.04 -11.73
C VAL A 121 -18.33 -16.20 -13.25
N ILE A 122 -17.20 -16.65 -13.81
CA ILE A 122 -17.20 -17.13 -15.21
C ILE A 122 -17.67 -18.59 -15.14
N GLU A 123 -18.88 -19.00 -15.43
CA GLU A 123 -20.15 -18.45 -15.94
C GLU A 123 -21.21 -19.44 -15.40
N GLU A 124 -22.49 -19.21 -15.62
CA GLU A 124 -23.48 -20.31 -15.61
C GLU A 124 -23.00 -21.57 -16.37
N ALA A 125 -22.07 -21.43 -17.33
CA ALA A 125 -21.42 -22.49 -18.10
C ALA A 125 -20.29 -23.28 -17.38
N MET A 126 -19.70 -22.76 -16.31
CA MET A 126 -18.63 -23.45 -15.57
C MET A 126 -19.07 -23.92 -14.18
N LYS A 127 -20.19 -23.41 -13.65
CA LYS A 127 -20.93 -24.09 -12.57
C LYS A 127 -21.20 -25.55 -12.97
N THR A 128 -21.55 -25.82 -14.22
CA THR A 128 -21.72 -27.18 -14.75
C THR A 128 -20.41 -27.96 -14.94
N ALA A 129 -19.24 -27.31 -15.02
CA ALA A 129 -17.95 -27.99 -15.22
C ALA A 129 -17.23 -28.28 -13.89
N VAL A 130 -17.26 -27.34 -12.95
CA VAL A 130 -16.60 -27.46 -11.64
C VAL A 130 -17.58 -27.94 -10.56
N CYS A 131 -18.83 -27.48 -10.60
CA CYS A 131 -19.87 -27.85 -9.62
C CYS A 131 -21.12 -28.50 -10.29
N PRO A 132 -20.98 -29.53 -11.16
CA PRO A 132 -22.05 -30.03 -12.05
C PRO A 132 -23.36 -30.41 -11.35
N ASN A 133 -23.29 -30.88 -10.11
CA ASN A 133 -24.42 -31.49 -9.39
C ASN A 133 -24.84 -30.68 -8.16
N ASP A 134 -24.44 -29.42 -8.05
CA ASP A 134 -24.68 -28.66 -6.82
C ASP A 134 -26.06 -28.00 -6.82
N VAL A 135 -26.88 -28.34 -5.82
CA VAL A 135 -28.30 -27.95 -5.68
C VAL A 135 -28.45 -26.56 -5.03
N ILE A 136 -27.33 -25.89 -4.73
CA ILE A 136 -27.32 -24.59 -4.07
C ILE A 136 -27.87 -23.53 -5.03
N GLU A 137 -29.08 -23.04 -4.70
CA GLU A 137 -29.74 -21.91 -5.36
C GLU A 137 -28.84 -20.66 -5.27
N SER A 138 -28.99 -19.78 -6.27
CA SER A 138 -28.06 -18.76 -6.78
C SER A 138 -27.69 -17.59 -5.84
N SER A 139 -27.56 -17.81 -4.54
CA SER A 139 -27.12 -16.84 -3.53
C SER A 139 -25.71 -17.17 -2.98
N TRP A 140 -24.76 -17.49 -3.85
CA TRP A 140 -23.42 -17.97 -3.46
C TRP A 140 -22.48 -16.87 -2.93
N ILE A 141 -22.95 -15.62 -2.86
CA ILE A 141 -22.26 -14.52 -2.15
C ILE A 141 -23.32 -13.66 -1.45
N SER A 142 -23.90 -14.15 -0.35
CA SER A 142 -24.57 -13.24 0.58
C SER A 142 -23.49 -12.44 1.30
N ARG A 143 -23.47 -11.11 1.09
CA ARG A 143 -22.56 -10.17 1.78
C ARG A 143 -22.60 -10.29 3.31
N TYR A 144 -23.63 -10.93 3.85
CA TYR A 144 -23.87 -11.10 5.28
C TYR A 144 -23.67 -12.54 5.79
N SER A 145 -23.28 -13.50 4.93
CA SER A 145 -23.01 -14.87 5.38
C SER A 145 -21.63 -14.96 6.03
N LYS A 146 -21.56 -15.59 7.21
CA LYS A 146 -20.29 -15.84 7.92
C LYS A 146 -19.38 -16.83 7.17
N LYS A 147 -19.94 -17.64 6.28
CA LYS A 147 -19.21 -18.58 5.44
C LYS A 147 -19.74 -18.48 4.01
N PRO A 148 -18.87 -18.33 2.99
CA PRO A 148 -19.32 -18.40 1.62
C PRO A 148 -19.78 -19.83 1.33
N ASP A 149 -20.99 -19.97 0.78
CA ASP A 149 -21.50 -21.26 0.33
C ASP A 149 -20.83 -21.62 -0.99
N ILE A 150 -19.69 -22.32 -0.89
CA ILE A 150 -18.89 -22.79 -2.01
C ILE A 150 -19.16 -24.28 -2.27
N CYS A 151 -19.16 -24.68 -3.55
CA CYS A 151 -19.34 -26.08 -3.91
C CYS A 151 -18.15 -26.94 -3.45
N HIS A 152 -18.36 -28.26 -3.32
CA HIS A 152 -17.31 -29.18 -2.87
C HIS A 152 -16.04 -29.13 -3.73
N ALA A 153 -16.16 -28.93 -5.04
CA ALA A 153 -15.00 -28.82 -5.93
C ALA A 153 -14.16 -27.56 -5.70
N MET A 154 -14.74 -26.50 -5.12
CA MET A 154 -14.03 -25.28 -4.77
C MET A 154 -13.43 -25.29 -3.37
N GLN A 155 -13.73 -26.32 -2.56
CA GLN A 155 -13.08 -26.51 -1.27
C GLN A 155 -11.61 -26.91 -1.44
N ASN A 156 -11.27 -27.57 -2.55
CA ASN A 156 -9.93 -28.03 -2.89
C ASN A 156 -9.56 -27.61 -4.31
N ILE A 157 -9.12 -26.36 -4.45
CA ILE A 157 -8.63 -25.83 -5.73
C ILE A 157 -7.17 -26.25 -5.90
N ASP A 158 -6.83 -26.87 -7.04
CA ASP A 158 -5.44 -27.15 -7.40
C ASP A 158 -4.67 -25.83 -7.64
N GLY A 159 -3.55 -25.65 -6.93
CA GLY A 159 -2.80 -24.40 -6.94
C GLY A 159 -2.07 -24.11 -8.25
N ASP A 160 -1.59 -25.13 -8.95
CA ASP A 160 -0.92 -24.97 -10.25
C ASP A 160 -1.94 -24.58 -11.32
N GLU A 161 -3.09 -25.25 -11.33
CA GLU A 161 -4.21 -24.90 -12.18
C GLU A 161 -4.71 -23.48 -11.87
N PHE A 162 -4.88 -23.13 -10.59
CA PHE A 162 -5.27 -21.80 -10.14
C PHE A 162 -4.35 -20.73 -10.74
N TYR A 163 -3.05 -20.94 -10.58
CA TYR A 163 -2.03 -20.00 -11.01
C TYR A 163 -2.00 -19.85 -12.54
N GLN A 164 -1.87 -20.95 -13.28
CA GLN A 164 -1.65 -20.92 -14.72
C GLN A 164 -2.91 -20.53 -15.51
N LYS A 165 -4.09 -21.03 -15.10
CA LYS A 165 -5.33 -20.82 -15.86
C LYS A 165 -6.02 -19.52 -15.48
N TYR A 166 -5.92 -19.08 -14.24
CA TYR A 166 -6.71 -17.96 -13.73
C TYR A 166 -5.84 -16.78 -13.35
N LEU A 167 -4.93 -16.92 -12.37
CA LEU A 167 -4.18 -15.77 -11.83
C LEU A 167 -3.35 -15.06 -12.90
N LEU A 168 -2.61 -15.79 -13.75
CA LEU A 168 -1.79 -15.20 -14.83
C LEU A 168 -2.62 -14.49 -15.92
N LYS A 169 -3.91 -14.78 -16.02
CA LYS A 169 -4.81 -14.23 -17.05
C LYS A 169 -5.73 -13.14 -16.52
N VAL A 170 -5.69 -12.84 -15.23
CA VAL A 170 -6.51 -11.80 -14.61
C VAL A 170 -6.24 -10.45 -15.26
N ARG A 171 -7.32 -9.78 -15.66
CA ARG A 171 -7.32 -8.38 -16.07
C ARG A 171 -8.50 -7.69 -15.42
N PHE A 172 -8.23 -6.66 -14.62
CA PHE A 172 -9.26 -5.81 -14.05
C PHE A 172 -8.87 -4.35 -14.22
N GLN A 173 -9.87 -3.49 -14.37
CA GLN A 173 -9.70 -2.06 -14.37
C GLN A 173 -10.20 -1.52 -13.04
N ASP A 174 -9.38 -0.74 -12.36
CA ASP A 174 -9.84 -0.01 -11.20
C ASP A 174 -10.61 1.24 -11.63
N LYS A 175 -11.93 1.10 -11.69
CA LYS A 175 -12.86 2.15 -12.12
C LYS A 175 -12.93 3.37 -11.17
N LYS A 176 -12.22 3.37 -10.03
CA LYS A 176 -12.23 4.49 -9.06
C LYS A 176 -10.95 5.31 -9.03
N ARG A 177 -9.92 4.96 -9.78
CA ARG A 177 -8.67 5.72 -9.82
C ARG A 177 -8.82 6.96 -10.71
N ARG A 178 -9.28 8.06 -10.13
CA ARG A 178 -8.92 9.38 -10.66
C ARG A 178 -7.41 9.50 -10.51
N VAL A 179 -6.73 9.71 -11.62
CA VAL A 179 -5.35 10.22 -11.63
C VAL A 179 -5.41 11.54 -10.87
N LEU A 180 -5.12 11.49 -9.58
CA LEU A 180 -4.71 12.69 -8.87
C LEU A 180 -3.29 12.91 -9.38
N ASP A 181 -3.17 13.70 -10.44
CA ASP A 181 -1.96 14.47 -10.72
C ASP A 181 -1.84 15.49 -9.57
N GLY A 182 -1.45 14.94 -8.42
CA GLY A 182 -1.33 15.62 -7.15
C GLY A 182 0.14 15.77 -6.87
N ASP A 183 0.72 16.79 -7.49
CA ASP A 183 1.92 17.47 -7.02
C ASP A 183 1.75 17.72 -5.52
N GLN A 184 2.44 16.95 -4.69
CA GLN A 184 2.56 17.24 -3.28
C GLN A 184 3.90 16.73 -2.78
N SER A 185 4.89 17.60 -2.98
CA SER A 185 5.97 17.77 -2.02
C SER A 185 5.38 18.18 -0.67
N ASP A 186 4.63 17.29 -0.03
CA ASP A 186 4.08 17.53 1.29
C ASP A 186 5.19 17.24 2.30
N GLY A 187 6.04 18.24 2.55
CA GLY A 187 7.08 18.21 3.57
C GLY A 187 8.18 17.15 3.44
N SER A 188 8.11 16.24 2.47
CA SER A 188 9.06 15.14 2.37
C SER A 188 10.43 15.64 1.92
N ASP A 189 11.48 15.06 2.51
CA ASP A 189 12.86 15.30 2.09
C ASP A 189 13.10 14.93 0.60
N TYR A 190 12.16 14.22 -0.05
CA TYR A 190 12.24 13.81 -1.45
C TYR A 190 11.36 14.69 -2.35
N VAL A 191 11.85 14.98 -3.56
CA VAL A 191 11.12 15.75 -4.59
C VAL A 191 11.08 14.95 -5.88
N GLU A 192 9.90 14.80 -6.48
CA GLU A 192 9.76 14.21 -7.81
C GLU A 192 10.40 15.15 -8.85
N ILE A 193 11.31 14.63 -9.68
CA ILE A 193 12.02 15.41 -10.71
C ILE A 193 11.72 14.93 -12.14
N GLY A 194 10.97 13.85 -12.29
CA GLY A 194 10.55 13.35 -13.60
C GLY A 194 9.80 12.02 -13.53
N HIS A 195 9.30 11.60 -14.68
CA HIS A 195 8.58 10.35 -14.88
C HIS A 195 8.95 9.74 -16.23
N TRP A 196 9.13 8.42 -16.27
CA TRP A 196 9.28 7.64 -17.50
C TRP A 196 8.06 6.74 -17.72
N SER A 197 7.39 6.97 -18.86
CA SER A 197 6.04 6.49 -19.13
C SER A 197 5.93 5.02 -19.52
N GLU A 198 6.96 4.43 -20.15
CA GLU A 198 6.84 3.06 -20.69
C GLU A 198 6.74 1.99 -19.59
N ASN A 199 7.44 2.16 -18.47
CA ASN A 199 7.35 1.24 -17.31
C ASN A 199 6.79 1.88 -16.04
N ASN A 200 6.13 3.03 -16.13
CA ASN A 200 5.55 3.73 -14.98
C ASN A 200 6.59 3.96 -13.84
N VAL A 201 7.75 4.52 -14.16
CA VAL A 201 8.84 4.77 -13.18
C VAL A 201 8.97 6.26 -12.92
N ARG A 202 8.95 6.66 -11.64
CA ARG A 202 9.15 8.04 -11.21
C ARG A 202 10.54 8.24 -10.62
N TYR A 203 11.09 9.43 -10.82
CA TYR A 203 12.43 9.83 -10.39
C TYR A 203 12.32 10.81 -9.23
N PHE A 204 13.03 10.54 -8.13
CA PHE A 204 13.00 11.39 -6.95
C PHE A 204 14.39 11.82 -6.51
N LEU A 205 14.54 13.08 -6.12
CA LEU A 205 15.76 13.63 -5.56
C LEU A 205 15.65 13.75 -4.04
N ALA A 206 16.60 13.15 -3.32
CA ALA A 206 16.69 13.19 -1.87
C ALA A 206 17.35 14.48 -1.34
N ASN A 207 16.72 15.11 -0.36
CA ASN A 207 17.11 16.32 0.38
C ASN A 207 17.54 17.50 -0.52
N LYS A 208 16.60 18.44 -0.77
CA LYS A 208 16.64 19.66 -1.63
C LYS A 208 17.95 20.49 -1.73
N LYS A 209 18.99 20.19 -0.97
CA LYS A 209 20.28 20.93 -0.93
C LYS A 209 21.17 20.78 -2.17
N CYS A 210 20.84 19.95 -3.16
CA CYS A 210 21.57 19.99 -4.44
C CYS A 210 21.25 21.24 -5.29
N CYS A 211 20.22 22.00 -4.92
CA CYS A 211 19.73 23.12 -5.72
C CYS A 211 19.73 24.43 -4.92
N ASP A 212 20.86 24.82 -4.35
CA ASP A 212 21.03 26.23 -3.95
C ASP A 212 20.98 27.11 -5.21
N SER A 213 20.27 28.23 -5.07
CA SER A 213 19.66 29.11 -6.08
C SER A 213 20.60 29.80 -7.09
N ASN A 214 21.87 29.36 -7.18
CA ASN A 214 22.83 29.80 -8.19
C ASN A 214 23.42 28.65 -9.03
N SER A 215 22.95 27.41 -8.87
CA SER A 215 23.41 26.30 -9.71
C SER A 215 22.31 25.82 -10.65
N VAL A 216 22.56 25.95 -11.94
CA VAL A 216 21.75 25.47 -13.08
C VAL A 216 21.58 23.93 -13.09
N SER A 217 22.23 23.23 -12.14
CA SER A 217 22.50 21.80 -12.14
C SER A 217 21.27 20.90 -11.94
N GLY A 218 20.27 21.31 -11.17
CA GLY A 218 19.13 20.43 -10.84
C GLY A 218 18.24 20.06 -12.04
N ARG A 219 17.98 21.02 -12.94
CA ARG A 219 17.21 20.78 -14.18
C ARG A 219 18.07 20.22 -15.31
N GLU A 220 19.37 20.47 -15.31
CA GLU A 220 20.29 19.90 -16.29
C GLU A 220 20.63 18.44 -16.01
N LEU A 221 20.69 18.02 -14.73
CA LEU A 221 20.88 16.60 -14.37
C LEU A 221 19.71 15.73 -14.87
N ALA A 222 18.48 16.20 -14.76
CA ALA A 222 17.31 15.50 -15.32
C ALA A 222 17.34 15.44 -16.85
N LYS A 223 17.92 16.45 -17.52
CA LYS A 223 18.11 16.46 -18.99
C LYS A 223 19.31 15.66 -19.48
N THR A 224 20.24 15.29 -18.59
CA THR A 224 21.46 14.54 -18.95
C THR A 224 21.29 13.04 -18.70
N ILE A 225 20.30 12.65 -17.89
CA ILE A 225 20.02 11.24 -17.53
C ILE A 225 18.88 10.63 -18.37
N LEU A 226 17.99 11.46 -18.95
CA LEU A 226 17.01 11.07 -19.97
C LEU A 226 17.59 11.30 -21.38
#